data_AF-A0A090Q437-F1
#
_entry.id   AF-A0A090Q437-F1
#
_cell.length_a   1.000
_cell.length_b   1.000
_cell.length_c   1.000
_cell.angle_alpha   90.00
_cell.angle_beta   90.00
_cell.angle_gamma   90.00
#
_symmetry.space_group_name_H-M   'P 1'
#
loop_
_entity.id
_entity.type
_entity.pdbx_description
1 polymer ?
#
loop_
_entity_poly.entity_id
_entity_poly.type
_entity_poly.pdbx_seq_one_letter_code
_entity_poly.pdbx_strand_id
1 'polypeptide(L)'
;MANGFVPRYGNSQRTFGELPDFISQPNEELIEMKKNTENKLVLFTAPYCSKDTNRKDFMKSLNKHYPESLNLMDAFDEKTHFFADCGHLNAEGAAAFTKLLIKKLNL
;
A
#
# COMPACT_ATOMS: atom_id res chain seq x y z
N MET A 1 -3.13 24.25 -12.88
CA MET A 1 -2.82 22.82 -12.76
C MET A 1 -2.79 22.49 -11.27
N ALA A 2 -3.66 21.60 -10.80
CA ALA A 2 -3.81 21.27 -9.39
C ALA A 2 -2.81 20.15 -9.02
N ASN A 3 -1.82 20.45 -8.18
CA ASN A 3 -1.02 19.56 -7.32
C ASN A 3 -0.59 18.17 -7.84
N GLY A 4 -0.50 17.93 -9.15
CA GLY A 4 -0.07 16.65 -9.74
C GLY A 4 -1.07 15.48 -9.61
N PHE A 5 -2.28 15.71 -9.07
CA PHE A 5 -3.31 14.68 -8.91
C PHE A 5 -4.62 15.13 -9.58
N VAL A 6 -5.08 14.36 -10.55
CA VAL A 6 -6.40 14.53 -11.18
C VAL A 6 -7.13 13.18 -11.10
N PRO A 7 -8.18 13.05 -10.29
CA PRO A 7 -8.96 11.82 -10.24
C PRO A 7 -9.59 11.57 -11.62
N ARG A 8 -9.50 10.33 -12.11
CA ARG A 8 -10.22 9.92 -13.31
C ARG A 8 -11.64 9.55 -12.93
N TYR A 9 -12.60 10.14 -13.65
CA TYR A 9 -14.02 9.83 -13.52
C TYR A 9 -14.43 8.85 -14.62
N GLY A 10 -15.27 7.87 -14.28
CA GLY A 10 -15.75 6.87 -15.23
C GLY A 10 -16.37 5.65 -14.53
N ASN A 11 -16.86 4.70 -15.33
CA ASN A 11 -17.36 3.41 -14.83
C ASN A 11 -16.20 2.41 -14.81
N SER A 12 -15.79 1.96 -13.62
CA SER A 12 -14.93 0.78 -13.47
C SER A 12 -15.79 -0.44 -13.18
N GLN A 13 -15.34 -1.62 -13.62
CA GLN A 13 -15.87 -2.86 -13.06
C GLN A 13 -15.39 -2.96 -11.61
N ARG A 14 -16.31 -3.16 -10.66
CA ARG A 14 -15.93 -3.45 -9.28
C ARG A 14 -15.29 -4.83 -9.23
N THR A 15 -13.98 -4.87 -9.17
CA THR A 15 -13.22 -6.07 -8.84
C THR A 15 -13.08 -6.15 -7.33
N PHE A 16 -13.56 -7.22 -6.73
CA PHE A 16 -13.31 -7.52 -5.33
C PHE A 16 -12.04 -8.36 -5.24
N GLY A 17 -11.09 -7.90 -4.43
CA GLY A 17 -9.86 -8.61 -4.14
C GLY A 17 -9.66 -8.66 -2.62
N GLU A 18 -9.04 -9.73 -2.16
CA GLU A 18 -8.67 -9.93 -0.75
C GLU A 18 -7.15 -10.05 -0.64
N LEU A 19 -6.62 -9.79 0.54
CA LEU A 19 -5.21 -10.08 0.80
C LEU A 19 -4.99 -11.60 0.70
N PRO A 20 -3.90 -12.06 0.04
CA PRO A 20 -3.58 -13.47 0.00
C PRO A 20 -3.12 -13.95 1.38
N ASP A 21 -3.46 -15.19 1.74
CA ASP A 21 -3.09 -15.79 3.03
C ASP A 21 -1.58 -15.95 3.21
N PHE A 22 -0.85 -16.19 2.11
CA PHE A 22 0.60 -16.31 2.16
C PHE A 22 1.23 -16.00 0.80
N ILE A 23 2.51 -15.62 0.86
CA ILE A 23 3.38 -15.40 -0.30
C ILE A 23 4.28 -16.63 -0.44
N SER A 24 4.01 -17.45 -1.46
CA SER A 24 4.73 -18.71 -1.71
C SER A 24 6.19 -18.48 -2.10
N GLN A 25 6.43 -17.47 -2.93
CA GLN A 25 7.73 -17.15 -3.49
C GLN A 25 7.90 -15.63 -3.60
N PRO A 26 9.13 -15.12 -3.44
CA PRO A 26 9.40 -13.72 -3.72
C PRO A 26 9.21 -13.43 -5.22
N ASN A 27 8.99 -12.17 -5.54
CA ASN A 27 8.81 -11.67 -6.90
C ASN A 27 10.19 -11.41 -7.50
N GLU A 28 10.54 -12.17 -8.53
CA GLU A 28 11.88 -12.15 -9.13
C GLU A 28 12.18 -10.79 -9.78
N GLU A 29 11.18 -10.16 -10.39
CA GLU A 29 11.32 -8.84 -11.02
C GLU A 29 11.61 -7.75 -9.98
N LEU A 30 10.99 -7.82 -8.80
CA LEU A 30 11.25 -6.92 -7.69
C LEU A 30 12.66 -7.12 -7.13
N ILE A 31 13.13 -8.36 -7.04
CA ILE A 31 14.52 -8.65 -6.66
C ILE A 31 15.49 -8.03 -7.67
N GLU A 32 15.20 -8.15 -8.97
CA GLU A 32 16.03 -7.56 -10.02
C GLU A 32 16.02 -6.02 -9.96
N MET A 33 14.84 -5.40 -9.82
CA MET A 33 14.73 -3.96 -9.62
C MET A 33 15.55 -3.49 -8.42
N LYS A 34 15.49 -4.20 -7.29
CA LYS A 34 16.31 -3.86 -6.11
C LYS A 34 17.81 -3.85 -6.41
N LYS A 35 18.31 -4.84 -7.17
CA LYS A 35 19.73 -4.91 -7.56
C LYS A 35 20.17 -3.74 -8.42
N ASN A 36 19.27 -3.25 -9.29
CA ASN A 36 19.58 -2.21 -10.27
C ASN A 36 19.39 -0.78 -9.77
N THR A 37 18.83 -0.57 -8.57
CA THR A 37 18.35 0.76 -8.14
C THR A 37 19.24 1.44 -7.08
N GLU A 38 20.44 0.93 -6.77
CA GLU A 38 21.43 1.54 -5.85
C GLU A 38 20.80 2.15 -4.57
N ASN A 39 19.93 1.41 -3.87
CA ASN A 39 19.22 1.85 -2.65
C ASN A 39 18.24 3.03 -2.82
N LYS A 40 17.81 3.38 -4.04
CA LYS A 40 16.78 4.39 -4.31
C LYS A 40 15.36 3.82 -4.36
N LEU A 41 15.21 2.49 -4.23
CA LEU A 41 13.91 1.83 -4.23
C LEU A 41 13.35 1.73 -2.82
N VAL A 42 12.19 2.35 -2.60
CA VAL A 42 11.46 2.28 -1.34
C VAL A 42 10.27 1.34 -1.51
N LEU A 43 10.18 0.34 -0.65
CA LEU A 43 9.02 -0.54 -0.56
C LEU A 43 8.16 -0.12 0.64
N PHE A 44 6.85 -0.05 0.42
CA PHE A 44 5.89 0.25 1.48
C PHE A 44 4.56 -0.45 1.20
N THR A 45 3.78 -0.71 2.26
CA THR A 45 2.38 -1.11 2.13
C THR A 45 1.47 0.10 2.24
N ALA A 46 0.43 0.17 1.42
CA ALA A 46 -0.61 1.18 1.58
C ALA A 46 -1.55 0.79 2.74
N PRO A 47 -2.30 1.76 3.32
CA PRO A 47 -3.29 1.46 4.35
C PRO A 47 -4.35 0.51 3.80
N TYR A 48 -4.73 -0.46 4.61
CA TYR A 48 -5.74 -1.45 4.29
C TYR A 48 -6.71 -1.56 5.45
N CYS A 49 -8.01 -1.67 5.18
CA CYS A 49 -9.03 -1.49 6.21
C CYS A 49 -8.90 -2.51 7.36
N SER A 50 -9.16 -2.06 8.59
CA SER A 50 -8.98 -2.88 9.80
C SER A 50 -9.93 -4.06 9.94
N LYS A 51 -10.96 -4.15 9.08
CA LYS A 51 -11.95 -5.24 9.09
C LYS A 51 -11.41 -6.54 8.52
N ASP A 52 -10.35 -6.49 7.71
CA ASP A 52 -9.73 -7.69 7.16
C ASP A 52 -8.83 -8.34 8.20
N THR A 53 -9.17 -9.58 8.56
CA THR A 53 -8.48 -10.35 9.59
C THR A 53 -7.13 -10.91 9.09
N ASN A 54 -6.92 -10.98 7.78
CA ASN A 54 -5.73 -11.58 7.16
C ASN A 54 -4.51 -10.65 7.17
N ARG A 55 -4.69 -9.36 7.50
CA ARG A 55 -3.62 -8.36 7.50
C ARG A 55 -2.37 -8.80 8.26
N LYS A 56 -2.55 -9.41 9.44
CA LYS A 56 -1.43 -9.85 10.30
C LYS A 56 -0.64 -10.99 9.65
N ASP A 57 -1.33 -11.98 9.12
CA ASP A 57 -0.70 -13.15 8.50
C ASP A 57 -0.05 -12.79 7.17
N PHE A 58 -0.73 -11.97 6.35
CA PHE A 58 -0.16 -11.38 5.16
C PHE A 58 1.13 -10.60 5.47
N MET A 59 1.10 -9.67 6.45
CA MET A 59 2.29 -8.88 6.81
C MET A 59 3.42 -9.74 7.36
N LYS A 60 3.11 -10.80 8.13
CA LYS A 60 4.10 -11.77 8.58
C LYS A 60 4.76 -12.50 7.40
N SER A 61 3.98 -12.90 6.40
CA SER A 61 4.49 -13.53 5.19
C SER A 61 5.32 -12.57 4.34
N LEU A 62 4.84 -11.34 4.15
CA LEU A 62 5.54 -10.28 3.41
C LEU A 62 6.89 -9.93 4.05
N ASN A 63 6.93 -9.75 5.37
CA ASN A 63 8.16 -9.40 6.10
C ASN A 63 9.23 -10.51 6.03
N LYS A 64 8.85 -11.76 5.78
CA LYS A 64 9.82 -12.85 5.56
C LYS A 64 10.59 -12.67 4.26
N HIS A 65 9.95 -12.14 3.22
CA HIS A 65 10.54 -11.96 1.88
C HIS A 65 11.11 -10.55 1.65
N TYR A 66 10.50 -9.53 2.28
CA TYR A 66 10.86 -8.12 2.13
C TYR A 66 10.90 -7.40 3.49
N PRO A 67 11.85 -7.77 4.37
CA PRO A 67 11.95 -7.17 5.71
C PRO A 67 12.22 -5.66 5.70
N GLU A 68 12.72 -5.12 4.58
CA GLU A 68 12.94 -3.68 4.40
C GLU A 68 11.67 -2.88 4.07
N SER A 69 10.54 -3.55 3.78
CA SER A 69 9.30 -2.87 3.42
C SER A 69 8.74 -2.09 4.62
N LEU A 70 8.47 -0.81 4.41
CA LEU A 70 7.81 0.04 5.40
C LEU A 70 6.34 -0.34 5.51
N ASN A 71 5.97 -0.97 6.63
CA ASN A 71 4.57 -1.29 6.90
C ASN A 71 3.78 -0.02 7.30
N LEU A 72 2.81 0.38 6.47
CA LEU A 72 1.84 1.45 6.79
C LEU A 72 0.40 0.95 6.66
N MET A 73 0.20 -0.37 6.69
CA MET A 73 -1.10 -0.98 6.50
C MET A 73 -2.11 -0.53 7.55
N ASP A 74 -1.65 -0.19 8.77
CA ASP A 74 -2.44 0.20 9.94
C ASP A 74 -2.60 1.71 10.13
N ALA A 75 -2.03 2.52 9.24
CA ALA A 75 -1.99 3.97 9.39
C ALA A 75 -3.37 4.61 9.60
N PHE A 76 -4.46 3.97 9.15
CA PHE A 76 -5.83 4.48 9.14
C PHE A 76 -6.87 3.51 9.74
N ASP A 77 -6.50 2.64 10.69
CA ASP A 77 -7.40 1.61 11.26
C ASP A 77 -8.72 2.14 11.84
N GLU A 78 -8.76 3.42 12.21
CA GLU A 78 -9.94 4.12 12.75
C GLU A 78 -10.50 5.20 11.80
N LYS A 79 -9.91 5.39 10.62
CA LYS A 79 -10.26 6.45 9.67
C LYS A 79 -11.00 5.89 8.47
N THR A 80 -12.13 5.23 8.71
CA THR A 80 -12.94 4.59 7.65
C THR A 80 -13.36 5.55 6.53
N HIS A 81 -13.53 6.83 6.84
CA HIS A 81 -13.84 7.89 5.87
C HIS A 81 -12.72 8.15 4.83
N PHE A 82 -11.51 7.63 5.02
CA PHE A 82 -10.42 7.72 4.05
C PHE A 82 -10.43 6.61 2.99
N PHE A 83 -11.32 5.63 3.13
CA PHE A 83 -11.39 4.47 2.25
C PHE A 83 -12.56 4.60 1.25
N ALA A 84 -12.30 4.22 -0.01
CA ALA A 84 -13.34 3.99 -1.01
C ALA A 84 -13.91 2.57 -0.86
N ASP A 85 -13.03 1.61 -0.57
CA ASP A 85 -13.33 0.23 -0.18
C ASP A 85 -12.20 -0.30 0.73
N CYS A 86 -12.21 -1.59 1.09
CA CYS A 86 -11.22 -2.10 2.04
C CYS A 86 -9.76 -2.02 1.55
N GLY A 87 -9.54 -2.13 0.24
CA GLY A 87 -8.23 -2.13 -0.40
C GLY A 87 -7.82 -0.80 -1.03
N HIS A 88 -8.73 0.16 -1.17
CA HIS A 88 -8.49 1.42 -1.86
C HIS A 88 -8.85 2.64 -1.01
N LEU A 89 -7.92 3.59 -0.95
CA LEU A 89 -8.18 4.92 -0.41
C LEU A 89 -9.05 5.76 -1.37
N ASN A 90 -9.87 6.63 -0.82
CA ASN A 90 -10.53 7.68 -1.60
C ASN A 90 -9.60 8.90 -1.78
N ALA A 91 -10.08 9.95 -2.44
CA ALA A 91 -9.27 11.15 -2.71
C ALA A 91 -8.74 11.82 -1.43
N GLU A 92 -9.53 11.87 -0.36
CA GLU A 92 -9.12 12.44 0.92
C GLU A 92 -8.04 11.57 1.59
N GLY A 93 -8.28 10.26 1.62
CA GLY A 93 -7.33 9.27 2.15
C GLY A 93 -6.01 9.26 1.41
N ALA A 94 -6.02 9.33 0.07
CA ALA A 94 -4.83 9.40 -0.74
C ALA A 94 -4.00 10.65 -0.43
N ALA A 95 -4.65 11.82 -0.32
CA ALA A 95 -3.96 13.06 0.05
C ALA A 95 -3.36 13.01 1.47
N ALA A 96 -4.07 12.42 2.43
CA ALA A 96 -3.58 12.21 3.78
C ALA A 96 -2.40 11.22 3.82
N PHE A 97 -2.49 10.12 3.07
CA PHE A 97 -1.46 9.10 3.00
C PHE A 97 -0.19 9.62 2.32
N THR A 98 -0.31 10.41 1.25
CA THR A 98 0.85 11.06 0.61
C THR A 98 1.62 11.92 1.62
N LYS A 99 0.93 12.74 2.44
CA LYS A 99 1.58 13.55 3.48
C LYS A 99 2.30 12.67 4.52
N LEU A 100 1.68 11.57 4.92
CA LEU A 100 2.29 10.60 5.84
C LEU A 100 3.55 9.97 5.23
N LEU A 101 3.47 9.54 3.98
CA LEU A 101 4.55 8.87 3.27
C LEU A 101 5.75 9.81 3.08
N ILE A 102 5.52 11.05 2.64
CA ILE A 102 6.56 12.08 2.53
C ILE A 102 7.29 12.26 3.87
N LYS A 103 6.52 12.40 4.97
CA LYS A 103 7.09 12.52 6.32
C LYS A 103 7.88 11.27 6.74
N LYS A 104 7.41 10.07 6.40
CA LYS A 104 8.08 8.80 6.76
C LYS A 104 9.37 8.59 5.98
N LEU A 105 9.42 9.05 4.74
CA LEU A 105 10.56 8.90 3.85
C LEU A 105 11.53 10.09 3.88
N ASN A 106 11.22 11.13 4.64
CA ASN A 106 11.97 12.40 4.69
C ASN A 106 12.18 13.01 3.29
N LEU A 107 11.11 13.01 2.48
CA LEU A 107 11.07 13.61 1.14
C LEU A 107 10.62 15.07 1.17
#